data_AF-A0A537WWJ0-F1
#
_entry.id   AF-A0A537WWJ0-F1
#
_cell.length_a   1.000
_cell.length_b   1.000
_cell.length_c   1.000
_cell.angle_alpha   90.00
_cell.angle_beta   90.00
_cell.angle_gamma   90.00
#
_symmetry.space_group_name_H-M   'P 1'
#
loop_
_entity.id
_entity.type
_entity.pdbx_description
1 polymer ?
#
loop_
_entity_poly.entity_id
_entity_poly.type
_entity_poly.pdbx_seq_one_letter_code
_entity_poly.pdbx_strand_id
1 'polypeptide(L)'
;MTTLDAIALVLVLAAAVAGYRKGFVAGGLSVLGIVLGAWVGSRIGPELLSGGRHSPYQPLAALAGAAICAILLETLGTIAGSALRGDTRFTPWRPFDSAGGLVLGAFSGLVLIWVIGAVVLFMPGQPGWRRAAQRSTLLRHLNGIVPPRELLGVLARIDPFPSLAGQVPDVAPPDPRLAHSPAVVAARPSVVRVLGTACGLGVEGTGWVGGRGLVVTAAHVVAGQHDTLVELVDGERLRASAAAFDRGNDIAVLRVDGLDATGRIGPTQVRLTQDAYGTGHVFRELTSLRGRVQHGNSGSPAVDGNGRVETTVFASLVGALGGLGVPTSIVSRNLASAQGGGTVSTGSCAP
;
A
#
# COMPACT_ATOMS: atom_id res chain seq x y z
N MET A 1 -1.88 0.94 34.37
CA MET A 1 -2.30 1.90 33.33
C MET A 1 -1.09 2.74 32.94
N THR A 2 -0.80 2.88 31.65
CA THR A 2 0.28 3.76 31.17
C THR A 2 -0.18 5.23 31.16
N THR A 3 0.76 6.17 31.01
CA THR A 3 0.42 7.60 30.80
C THR A 3 -0.45 7.80 29.56
N LEU A 4 -0.21 7.02 28.50
CA LEU A 4 -1.05 6.97 27.31
C LEU A 4 -2.47 6.45 27.60
N ASP A 5 -2.63 5.43 28.45
CA ASP A 5 -3.96 4.95 28.85
C ASP A 5 -4.74 6.06 29.58
N ALA A 6 -4.09 6.85 30.44
CA ALA A 6 -4.71 7.97 31.14
C ALA A 6 -5.12 9.10 30.20
N ILE A 7 -4.23 9.52 29.29
CA ILE A 7 -4.52 10.54 28.27
C ILE A 7 -5.69 10.08 27.39
N ALA A 8 -5.65 8.83 26.94
CA ALA A 8 -6.71 8.26 26.12
C ALA A 8 -8.05 8.25 26.86
N LEU A 9 -8.09 7.82 28.13
CA LEU A 9 -9.30 7.84 28.93
C LEU A 9 -9.89 9.26 29.08
N VAL A 10 -9.03 10.25 29.34
CA VAL A 10 -9.44 11.66 29.44
C VAL A 10 -10.03 12.15 28.12
N LEU A 11 -9.44 11.79 26.98
CA LEU A 11 -9.97 12.14 25.65
C LEU A 11 -11.32 11.48 25.37
N VAL A 12 -11.50 10.19 25.70
CA VAL A 12 -12.81 9.51 25.57
C VAL A 12 -13.85 10.20 26.45
N LEU A 13 -13.50 10.51 27.70
CA LEU A 13 -14.41 11.18 28.63
C LEU A 13 -14.78 12.58 28.14
N ALA A 14 -13.82 13.36 27.65
CA ALA A 14 -14.07 14.67 27.06
C ALA A 14 -14.99 14.59 25.84
N ALA A 15 -14.76 13.62 24.95
CA ALA A 15 -15.61 13.37 23.78
C ALA A 15 -17.03 12.93 24.18
N ALA A 16 -17.16 12.08 25.21
CA ALA A 16 -18.45 11.64 25.76
C ALA A 16 -19.23 12.82 26.38
N VAL A 17 -18.57 13.69 27.15
CA VAL A 17 -19.18 14.89 27.73
C VAL A 17 -19.58 15.89 26.63
N ALA A 18 -18.74 16.08 25.61
CA ALA A 18 -19.07 16.90 24.45
C ALA A 18 -20.29 16.33 23.69
N GLY A 19 -20.33 15.01 23.49
CA GLY A 19 -21.45 14.31 22.87
C GLY A 19 -22.75 14.43 23.68
N TYR A 20 -22.69 14.32 25.00
CA TYR A 20 -23.83 14.53 25.90
C TYR A 20 -24.43 15.94 25.75
N ARG A 21 -23.56 16.96 25.64
CA ARG A 21 -23.95 18.37 25.43
C ARG A 21 -24.56 18.58 24.04
N LYS A 22 -23.92 18.03 22.99
CA LYS A 22 -24.40 18.11 21.59
C LYS A 22 -25.76 17.40 21.42
N GLY A 23 -25.95 16.24 22.06
CA GLY A 23 -27.08 15.33 21.81
C GLY A 23 -26.79 14.37 20.65
N PHE A 24 -27.55 13.28 20.56
CA PHE A 24 -27.39 12.23 19.54
C PHE A 24 -27.65 12.76 18.13
N VAL A 25 -28.71 13.54 17.93
CA VAL A 25 -29.07 14.05 16.58
C VAL A 25 -27.97 14.97 16.05
N ALA A 26 -27.59 16.00 16.82
CA ALA A 26 -26.53 16.91 16.42
C ALA A 26 -25.15 16.24 16.37
N GLY A 27 -24.88 15.29 17.28
CA GLY A 27 -23.67 14.47 17.25
C GLY A 27 -23.60 13.60 15.99
N GLY A 28 -24.70 12.98 15.58
CA GLY A 28 -24.77 12.15 14.37
C GLY A 28 -24.53 12.95 13.10
N LEU A 29 -25.19 14.10 12.96
CA LEU A 29 -24.96 15.00 11.82
C LEU A 29 -23.53 15.56 11.80
N SER A 30 -22.95 15.83 12.97
CA SER A 30 -21.56 16.27 13.13
C SER A 30 -20.58 15.20 12.65
N VAL A 31 -20.73 13.93 13.08
CA VAL A 31 -19.90 12.81 12.62
C VAL A 31 -20.05 12.59 11.12
N LEU A 32 -21.27 12.64 10.59
CA LEU A 32 -21.52 12.53 9.15
C LEU A 32 -20.83 13.67 8.38
N GLY A 33 -20.88 14.89 8.91
CA GLY A 33 -20.19 16.06 8.37
C GLY A 33 -18.68 15.88 8.31
N ILE A 34 -18.05 15.33 9.36
CA ILE A 34 -16.62 15.02 9.38
C ILE A 34 -16.28 14.02 8.26
N VAL A 35 -17.04 12.93 8.14
CA VAL A 35 -16.76 11.87 7.14
C VAL A 35 -16.92 12.41 5.71
N LEU A 36 -18.03 13.10 5.43
CA LEU A 36 -18.28 13.69 4.11
C LEU A 36 -17.26 14.79 3.79
N GLY A 37 -16.93 15.64 4.77
CA GLY A 37 -15.97 16.72 4.60
C GLY A 37 -14.56 16.22 4.38
N ALA A 38 -14.12 15.20 5.11
CA ALA A 38 -12.83 14.56 4.88
C ALA A 38 -12.78 13.93 3.47
N TRP A 39 -13.84 13.24 3.04
CA TRP A 39 -13.91 12.62 1.72
C TRP A 39 -13.86 13.66 0.60
N VAL A 40 -14.75 14.66 0.63
CA VAL A 40 -14.79 15.75 -0.36
C VAL A 40 -13.49 16.55 -0.35
N GLY A 41 -13.03 16.98 0.83
CA GLY A 41 -11.86 17.81 0.98
C GLY A 41 -10.57 17.14 0.52
N SER A 42 -10.43 15.83 0.76
CA SER A 42 -9.27 15.06 0.27
C SER A 42 -9.16 15.02 -1.25
N ARG A 43 -10.30 15.16 -1.96
CA ARG A 43 -10.37 15.16 -3.43
C ARG A 43 -10.20 16.56 -4.02
N ILE A 44 -10.77 17.58 -3.38
CA ILE A 44 -10.67 18.96 -3.84
C ILE A 44 -9.29 19.56 -3.55
N GLY A 45 -8.70 19.26 -2.39
CA GLY A 45 -7.42 19.83 -1.95
C GLY A 45 -6.30 19.77 -3.00
N PRO A 46 -6.00 18.59 -3.58
CA PRO A 46 -4.97 18.44 -4.61
C PRO A 46 -5.23 19.20 -5.91
N GLU A 47 -6.50 19.39 -6.29
CA GLU A 47 -6.88 20.07 -7.54
C GLU A 47 -6.59 21.58 -7.49
N LEU A 48 -6.45 22.15 -6.29
CA LEU A 48 -6.12 23.56 -6.07
C LEU A 48 -4.63 23.88 -6.25
N LEU A 49 -3.76 22.87 -6.39
CA LEU A 49 -2.33 23.05 -6.59
C LEU A 49 -1.98 23.31 -8.07
N SER A 50 -0.97 24.15 -8.33
CA SER A 50 -0.36 24.29 -9.64
C SER A 50 0.37 22.99 -10.04
N GLY A 51 -0.33 22.13 -10.80
CA GLY A 51 0.08 20.76 -11.14
C GLY A 51 -0.94 19.68 -10.74
N GLY A 52 -2.00 20.06 -10.01
CA GLY A 52 -3.08 19.17 -9.59
C GLY A 52 -2.55 17.95 -8.83
N ARG A 53 -3.06 16.76 -9.22
CA ARG A 53 -2.65 15.45 -8.67
C ARG A 53 -1.17 15.09 -8.88
N HIS A 54 -0.45 15.77 -9.76
CA HIS A 54 0.96 15.49 -10.08
C HIS A 54 1.95 16.35 -9.28
N SER A 55 1.46 17.21 -8.39
CA SER A 55 2.31 18.05 -7.55
C SER A 55 2.96 17.25 -6.42
N PRO A 56 4.24 17.48 -6.08
CA PRO A 56 4.90 16.87 -4.92
C PRO A 56 4.18 17.11 -3.58
N TYR A 57 3.37 18.17 -3.52
CA TYR A 57 2.60 18.55 -2.32
C TYR A 57 1.20 17.92 -2.27
N GLN A 58 0.87 16.99 -3.18
CA GLN A 58 -0.43 16.34 -3.24
C GLN A 58 -0.90 15.73 -1.90
N PRO A 59 -0.07 14.97 -1.14
CA PRO A 59 -0.54 14.39 0.12
C PRO A 59 -0.86 15.45 1.17
N LEU A 60 -0.07 16.53 1.19
CA LEU A 60 -0.24 17.65 2.11
C LEU A 60 -1.53 18.42 1.78
N ALA A 61 -1.78 18.66 0.50
CA ALA A 61 -2.99 19.35 0.05
C ALA A 61 -4.24 18.49 0.23
N ALA A 62 -4.16 17.18 0.03
CA ALA A 62 -5.25 16.25 0.35
C ALA A 62 -5.57 16.28 1.85
N LEU A 63 -4.56 16.24 2.72
CA LEU A 63 -4.74 16.31 4.16
C LEU A 63 -5.33 17.65 4.60
N ALA A 64 -4.79 18.76 4.08
CA ALA A 64 -5.28 20.10 4.39
C ALA A 64 -6.72 20.29 3.92
N GLY A 65 -7.03 19.88 2.69
CA GLY A 65 -8.39 19.92 2.15
C GLY A 65 -9.36 19.08 2.97
N ALA A 66 -8.98 17.85 3.31
CA ALA A 66 -9.78 16.97 4.16
C ALA A 66 -10.07 17.60 5.53
N ALA A 67 -9.06 18.17 6.18
CA ALA A 67 -9.21 18.82 7.49
C ALA A 67 -10.13 20.04 7.43
N ILE A 68 -9.93 20.93 6.46
CA ILE A 68 -10.74 22.15 6.31
C ILE A 68 -12.20 21.80 6.02
N CYS A 69 -12.45 20.91 5.06
CA CYS A 69 -13.81 20.51 4.72
C CYS A 69 -14.49 19.71 5.83
N ALA A 70 -13.76 18.84 6.55
CA ALA A 70 -14.30 18.13 7.71
C ALA A 70 -14.76 19.10 8.80
N ILE A 71 -13.95 20.11 9.15
CA ILE A 71 -14.31 21.14 10.15
C ILE A 71 -15.54 21.94 9.68
N LEU A 72 -15.57 22.34 8.40
CA LEU A 72 -16.69 23.09 7.84
C LEU A 72 -18.00 22.29 7.87
N LEU A 73 -17.99 21.05 7.43
CA LEU A 73 -19.19 20.20 7.40
C LEU A 73 -19.58 19.71 8.80
N GLU A 74 -18.62 19.51 9.71
CA GLU A 74 -18.91 19.23 11.12
C GLU A 74 -19.68 20.38 11.78
N THR A 75 -19.22 21.62 11.56
CA THR A 75 -19.88 22.81 12.14
C THR A 75 -21.28 23.00 11.57
N LEU A 76 -21.44 22.87 10.25
CA LEU A 76 -22.75 22.90 9.60
C LEU A 76 -23.67 21.78 10.10
N GLY A 77 -23.17 20.54 10.23
CA GLY A 77 -23.93 19.41 10.75
C GLY A 77 -24.36 19.62 12.21
N THR A 78 -23.49 20.21 13.02
CA THR A 78 -23.79 20.54 14.42
C THR A 78 -24.86 21.63 14.51
N ILE A 79 -24.79 22.67 13.67
CA ILE A 79 -25.77 23.76 13.61
C ILE A 79 -27.12 23.25 13.09
N ALA A 80 -27.13 22.47 12.02
CA ALA A 80 -28.34 21.87 11.47
C ALA A 80 -29.00 20.94 12.49
N GLY A 81 -28.19 20.10 13.16
CA GLY A 81 -28.67 19.19 14.18
C GLY A 81 -29.19 19.90 15.44
N SER A 82 -28.58 21.02 15.83
CA SER A 82 -29.08 21.83 16.95
C SER A 82 -30.34 22.61 16.59
N ALA A 83 -30.48 23.07 15.34
CA ALA A 83 -31.70 23.70 14.84
C ALA A 83 -32.87 22.70 14.77
N LEU A 84 -32.62 21.47 14.28
CA LEU A 84 -33.60 20.38 14.27
C LEU A 84 -34.03 19.95 15.68
N ARG A 85 -33.18 20.17 16.68
CA ARG A 85 -33.47 19.86 18.08
C ARG A 85 -34.59 20.74 18.68
N GLY A 86 -34.85 21.91 18.09
CA GLY A 86 -35.89 22.86 18.50
C GLY A 86 -35.71 23.43 19.92
N ASP A 87 -36.16 24.66 20.14
CA ASP A 87 -36.11 25.30 21.47
C ASP A 87 -37.28 24.82 22.34
N THR A 88 -37.24 23.56 22.79
CA THR A 88 -38.28 22.99 23.65
C THR A 88 -37.67 22.38 24.90
N ARG A 89 -37.73 23.14 25.99
CA ARG A 89 -37.20 22.75 27.32
C ARG A 89 -37.93 21.56 27.95
N PHE A 90 -39.01 21.05 27.34
CA PHE A 90 -39.92 20.05 27.92
C PHE A 90 -40.22 18.82 27.03
N THR A 91 -39.40 18.54 26.02
CA THR A 91 -39.61 17.34 25.17
C THR A 91 -39.12 16.08 25.91
N PRO A 92 -39.96 15.07 26.16
CA PRO A 92 -39.60 13.86 26.94
C PRO A 92 -38.46 13.03 26.33
N TRP A 93 -38.09 13.31 25.08
CA TRP A 93 -37.00 12.65 24.36
C TRP A 93 -35.59 13.22 24.64
N ARG A 94 -35.49 14.39 25.30
CA ARG A 94 -34.18 15.02 25.62
C ARG A 94 -33.19 14.13 26.39
N PRO A 95 -33.57 13.40 27.46
CA PRO A 95 -32.63 12.55 28.17
C PRO A 95 -32.13 11.39 27.29
N PHE A 96 -32.97 10.84 26.42
CA PHE A 96 -32.58 9.79 25.47
C PHE A 96 -31.62 10.32 24.42
N ASP A 97 -31.86 11.52 23.89
CA ASP A 97 -30.96 12.18 22.93
C ASP A 97 -29.60 12.51 23.57
N SER A 98 -29.57 13.06 24.79
CA SER A 98 -28.31 13.32 25.49
C SER A 98 -27.57 12.05 25.90
N ALA A 99 -28.28 10.99 26.32
CA ALA A 99 -27.68 9.68 26.59
C ALA A 99 -27.10 9.05 25.32
N GLY A 100 -27.83 9.10 24.20
CA GLY A 100 -27.34 8.67 22.90
C GLY A 100 -26.13 9.48 22.44
N GLY A 101 -26.14 10.80 22.67
CA GLY A 101 -25.00 11.69 22.40
C GLY A 101 -23.77 11.33 23.22
N LEU A 102 -23.93 10.95 24.49
CA LEU A 102 -22.85 10.48 25.35
C LEU A 102 -22.21 9.20 24.79
N VAL A 103 -23.03 8.22 24.43
CA VAL A 103 -22.58 6.94 23.85
C VAL A 103 -21.86 7.19 22.53
N LEU A 104 -22.44 7.99 21.64
CA LEU A 104 -21.84 8.35 20.36
C LEU A 104 -20.51 9.11 20.54
N GLY A 105 -20.45 10.04 21.50
CA GLY A 105 -19.24 10.78 21.83
C GLY A 105 -18.12 9.89 22.38
N ALA A 106 -18.46 8.96 23.29
CA ALA A 106 -17.52 7.98 23.81
C ALA A 106 -16.97 7.08 22.69
N PHE A 107 -17.87 6.56 21.84
CA PHE A 107 -17.49 5.74 20.68
C PHE A 107 -16.58 6.51 19.72
N SER A 108 -16.93 7.75 19.38
CA SER A 108 -16.12 8.62 18.51
C SER A 108 -14.75 8.89 19.11
N GLY A 109 -14.66 9.10 20.43
CA GLY A 109 -13.39 9.25 21.15
C GLY A 109 -12.51 8.01 21.08
N LEU A 110 -13.10 6.81 21.21
CA LEU A 110 -12.37 5.54 21.05
C LEU A 110 -11.84 5.36 19.62
N VAL A 111 -12.65 5.69 18.60
CA VAL A 111 -12.22 5.67 17.20
C VAL A 111 -11.06 6.65 16.97
N LEU A 112 -11.14 7.87 17.51
CA LEU A 112 -10.07 8.86 17.40
C LEU A 112 -8.75 8.34 18.01
N ILE A 113 -8.81 7.76 19.20
CA ILE A 113 -7.63 7.18 19.87
C ILE A 113 -7.07 6.01 19.07
N TRP A 114 -7.93 5.18 18.49
CA TRP A 114 -7.52 4.09 17.62
C TRP A 114 -6.79 4.60 16.37
N VAL A 115 -7.31 5.64 15.70
CA VAL A 115 -6.65 6.27 14.53
C VAL A 115 -5.28 6.85 14.92
N ILE A 116 -5.21 7.61 16.01
CA ILE A 116 -3.94 8.20 16.50
C ILE A 116 -2.95 7.08 16.84
N GLY A 117 -3.41 6.02 17.52
CA GLY A 117 -2.60 4.86 17.85
C GLY A 117 -2.05 4.17 16.60
N ALA A 118 -2.86 4.01 15.55
CA ALA A 118 -2.43 3.47 14.27
C ALA A 118 -1.33 4.35 13.64
N VAL A 119 -1.55 5.67 13.53
CA VAL A 119 -0.55 6.60 12.95
C VAL A 119 0.78 6.54 13.70
N VAL A 120 0.75 6.53 15.03
CA VAL A 120 1.97 6.44 15.86
C VAL A 120 2.73 5.13 15.65
N LEU A 121 2.03 4.01 15.37
CA LEU A 121 2.67 2.72 15.12
C LEU A 121 3.40 2.68 13.77
N PHE A 122 2.91 3.42 12.77
CA PHE A 122 3.46 3.44 11.41
C PHE A 122 4.40 4.61 11.14
N MET A 123 4.60 5.54 12.09
CA MET A 123 5.49 6.69 11.91
C MET A 123 6.97 6.27 11.95
N PRO A 124 7.74 6.45 10.86
CA PRO A 124 9.15 6.09 10.81
C PRO A 124 10.01 7.00 11.71
N GLY A 125 11.08 6.45 12.30
CA GLY A 125 12.07 7.24 13.04
C GLY A 125 11.77 7.57 14.52
N GLN A 126 10.61 7.18 15.07
CA GLN A 126 10.20 7.52 16.45
C GLN A 126 10.01 6.27 17.35
N PRO A 127 11.09 5.55 17.73
CA PRO A 127 10.98 4.28 18.46
C PRO A 127 10.43 4.41 19.90
N GLY A 128 10.50 5.60 20.52
CA GLY A 128 9.96 5.85 21.86
C GLY A 128 8.44 5.82 21.91
N TRP A 129 7.78 6.52 20.99
CA TRP A 129 6.32 6.59 20.89
C TRP A 129 5.70 5.24 20.52
N ARG A 130 6.35 4.50 19.62
CA ARG A 130 5.95 3.12 19.26
C ARG A 130 6.01 2.16 20.45
N ARG A 131 7.08 2.23 21.27
CA ARG A 131 7.19 1.45 22.52
C ARG A 131 6.11 1.86 23.54
N ALA A 132 5.82 3.14 23.64
CA ALA A 132 4.78 3.65 24.53
C ALA A 132 3.38 3.16 24.12
N ALA A 133 3.07 3.19 22.82
CA ALA A 133 1.83 2.66 22.26
C ALA A 133 1.70 1.13 22.44
N GLN A 134 2.79 0.37 22.26
CA GLN A 134 2.80 -1.08 22.48
C GLN A 134 2.60 -1.49 23.95
N ARG A 135 2.98 -0.63 24.90
CA ARG A 135 2.77 -0.87 26.34
C ARG A 135 1.35 -0.49 26.81
N SER A 136 0.63 0.36 26.07
CA SER A 136 -0.75 0.74 26.39
C SER A 136 -1.66 -0.47 26.37
N THR A 137 -2.50 -0.59 27.40
CA THR A 137 -3.44 -1.69 27.53
C THR A 137 -4.68 -1.41 26.69
N LEU A 138 -5.12 -0.15 26.67
CA LEU A 138 -6.27 0.30 25.91
C LEU A 138 -6.03 0.18 24.40
N LEU A 139 -4.88 0.67 23.89
CA LEU A 139 -4.54 0.57 22.47
C LEU A 139 -4.35 -0.88 22.01
N ARG A 140 -3.75 -1.74 22.85
CA ARG A 140 -3.63 -3.18 22.55
C ARG A 140 -4.99 -3.85 22.43
N HIS A 141 -5.94 -3.51 23.31
CA HIS A 141 -7.28 -4.08 23.28
C HIS A 141 -8.07 -3.57 22.07
N LEU A 142 -8.03 -2.26 21.79
CA LEU A 142 -8.66 -1.66 20.60
C LEU A 142 -8.11 -2.25 19.29
N ASN A 143 -6.79 -2.40 19.18
CA ASN A 143 -6.16 -3.03 18.01
C ASN A 143 -6.42 -4.55 17.91
N GLY A 144 -6.77 -5.20 19.01
CA GLY A 144 -7.18 -6.60 19.04
C GLY A 144 -8.59 -6.81 18.46
N ILE A 145 -9.49 -5.84 18.66
CA ILE A 145 -10.86 -5.85 18.13
C ILE A 145 -10.88 -5.41 16.66
N VAL A 146 -10.18 -4.32 16.33
CA VAL A 146 -10.07 -3.79 14.95
C VAL A 146 -8.58 -3.63 14.61
N PRO A 147 -7.98 -4.61 13.90
CA PRO A 147 -6.57 -4.52 13.53
C PRO A 147 -6.34 -3.40 12.49
N PRO A 148 -5.39 -2.46 12.71
CA PRO A 148 -5.08 -1.40 11.75
C PRO A 148 -4.73 -1.89 10.34
N ARG A 149 -4.19 -3.10 10.23
CA ARG A 149 -3.87 -3.78 8.97
C ARG A 149 -5.09 -4.07 8.09
N GLU A 150 -6.27 -4.28 8.67
CA GLU A 150 -7.49 -4.54 7.88
C GLU A 150 -8.01 -3.27 7.22
N LEU A 151 -7.91 -2.12 7.91
CA LEU A 151 -8.23 -0.81 7.35
C LEU A 151 -7.22 -0.37 6.29
N LEU A 152 -5.93 -0.70 6.47
CA LEU A 152 -4.93 -0.56 5.41
C LEU A 152 -5.20 -1.49 4.22
N GLY A 153 -5.78 -2.68 4.42
CA GLY A 153 -6.20 -3.57 3.33
C GLY A 153 -7.41 -3.04 2.54
N VAL A 154 -8.29 -2.27 3.19
CA VAL A 154 -9.40 -1.55 2.52
C VAL A 154 -8.86 -0.32 1.77
N LEU A 155 -7.88 0.39 2.32
CA LEU A 155 -7.18 1.49 1.62
C LEU A 155 -6.27 0.98 0.49
N ALA A 156 -5.57 -0.15 0.65
CA ALA A 156 -4.73 -0.77 -0.38
C ALA A 156 -5.56 -1.39 -1.51
N ARG A 157 -6.88 -1.56 -1.32
CA ARG A 157 -7.82 -1.86 -2.41
C ARG A 157 -8.00 -0.68 -3.37
N ILE A 158 -7.46 0.49 -3.02
CA ILE A 158 -7.39 1.70 -3.84
C ILE A 158 -6.06 1.74 -4.62
N ASP A 159 -5.12 0.82 -4.39
CA ASP A 159 -3.84 0.72 -5.12
C ASP A 159 -3.40 -0.76 -5.24
N PRO A 160 -3.89 -1.50 -6.26
CA PRO A 160 -3.90 -2.96 -6.21
C PRO A 160 -2.56 -3.55 -6.61
N PHE A 161 -1.92 -4.28 -5.70
CA PHE A 161 -1.06 -5.37 -6.12
C PHE A 161 -1.92 -6.41 -6.85
N PRO A 162 -1.54 -6.85 -8.06
CA PRO A 162 -2.35 -7.77 -8.84
C PRO A 162 -2.61 -9.07 -8.04
N SER A 163 -3.86 -9.25 -7.62
CA SER A 163 -4.30 -10.45 -6.92
C SER A 163 -5.20 -11.24 -7.85
N LEU A 164 -4.76 -12.45 -8.16
CA LEU A 164 -5.36 -13.30 -9.17
C LEU A 164 -6.11 -14.43 -8.43
N ALA A 165 -7.43 -14.52 -8.61
CA ALA A 165 -8.23 -15.68 -8.22
C ALA A 165 -7.78 -16.92 -9.00
N GLY A 166 -7.17 -17.89 -8.34
CA GLY A 166 -6.69 -19.12 -8.99
C GLY A 166 -6.43 -20.22 -7.97
N GLN A 167 -6.44 -21.47 -8.43
CA GLN A 167 -6.05 -22.60 -7.60
C GLN A 167 -4.52 -22.62 -7.48
N VAL A 168 -3.99 -22.96 -6.30
CA VAL A 168 -2.56 -23.24 -6.16
C VAL A 168 -2.27 -24.50 -6.97
N PRO A 169 -1.44 -24.44 -8.01
CA PRO A 169 -1.02 -25.65 -8.69
C PRO A 169 -0.29 -26.55 -7.70
N ASP A 170 -0.41 -27.87 -7.90
CA ASP A 170 0.16 -28.88 -7.00
C ASP A 170 1.69 -28.88 -7.04
N VAL A 171 2.27 -27.90 -6.35
CA VAL A 171 3.71 -27.68 -6.25
C VAL A 171 4.08 -27.80 -4.78
N ALA A 172 5.13 -28.55 -4.50
CA ALA A 172 5.65 -28.74 -3.15
C ALA A 172 6.15 -27.41 -2.55
N PRO A 173 6.07 -27.22 -1.22
CA PRO A 173 6.63 -26.04 -0.58
C PRO A 173 8.16 -25.99 -0.76
N PRO A 174 8.77 -24.78 -0.84
CA PRO A 174 10.22 -24.64 -0.97
C PRO A 174 10.96 -25.25 0.23
N ASP A 175 12.12 -25.87 -0.01
CA ASP A 175 13.01 -26.31 1.09
C ASP A 175 13.58 -25.05 1.79
N PRO A 176 13.30 -24.83 3.08
CA PRO A 176 13.77 -23.65 3.80
C PRO A 176 15.31 -23.55 3.88
N ARG A 177 16.04 -24.67 3.72
CA ARG A 177 17.50 -24.69 3.72
C ARG A 177 18.11 -23.95 2.53
N LEU A 178 17.36 -23.81 1.42
CA LEU A 178 17.84 -23.11 0.21
C LEU A 178 18.14 -21.63 0.47
N ALA A 179 17.44 -21.00 1.41
CA ALA A 179 17.66 -19.60 1.76
C ALA A 179 19.08 -19.33 2.31
N HIS A 180 19.73 -20.36 2.84
CA HIS A 180 21.09 -20.33 3.39
C HIS A 180 22.13 -20.99 2.48
N SER A 181 21.72 -21.46 1.28
CA SER A 181 22.66 -22.07 0.34
C SER A 181 23.69 -21.03 -0.15
N PRO A 182 24.96 -21.42 -0.35
CA PRO A 182 26.00 -20.50 -0.82
C PRO A 182 25.63 -19.79 -2.13
N ALA A 183 24.94 -20.50 -3.03
CA ALA A 183 24.53 -19.95 -4.32
C ALA A 183 23.43 -18.89 -4.18
N VAL A 184 22.43 -19.10 -3.32
CA VAL A 184 21.39 -18.10 -3.05
C VAL A 184 21.97 -16.90 -2.32
N VAL A 185 22.89 -17.11 -1.36
CA VAL A 185 23.57 -16.02 -0.66
C VAL A 185 24.41 -15.17 -1.63
N ALA A 186 25.11 -15.81 -2.57
CA ALA A 186 25.89 -15.14 -3.60
C ALA A 186 25.02 -14.34 -4.59
N ALA A 187 23.76 -14.73 -4.80
CA ALA A 187 22.82 -14.02 -5.67
C ALA A 187 22.16 -12.80 -5.02
N ARG A 188 22.17 -12.67 -3.68
CA ARG A 188 21.51 -11.58 -2.95
C ARG A 188 21.92 -10.17 -3.39
N PRO A 189 23.21 -9.86 -3.63
CA PRO A 189 23.63 -8.53 -4.09
C PRO A 189 23.08 -8.14 -5.47
N SER A 190 22.62 -9.12 -6.26
CA SER A 190 22.00 -8.89 -7.57
C SER A 190 20.51 -8.56 -7.47
N VAL A 191 19.92 -8.53 -6.28
CA VAL A 191 18.53 -8.10 -6.04
C VAL A 191 18.56 -6.68 -5.50
N VAL A 192 17.75 -5.82 -6.11
CA VAL A 192 17.76 -4.38 -5.87
C VAL A 192 16.36 -3.89 -5.55
N ARG A 193 16.26 -2.76 -4.87
CA ARG A 193 14.98 -2.10 -4.61
C ARG A 193 14.72 -1.05 -5.68
N VAL A 194 13.53 -1.05 -6.28
CA VAL A 194 13.13 -0.09 -7.31
C VAL A 194 12.20 0.93 -6.65
N LEU A 195 12.54 2.21 -6.80
CA LEU A 195 11.84 3.33 -6.19
C LEU A 195 11.47 4.34 -7.28
N GLY A 196 10.35 5.02 -7.11
CA GLY A 196 10.00 6.15 -7.96
C GLY A 196 8.68 6.77 -7.55
N THR A 197 8.27 7.80 -8.28
CA THR A 197 7.00 8.46 -8.08
C THR A 197 6.13 8.22 -9.30
N ALA A 198 4.98 7.58 -9.10
CA ALA A 198 3.95 7.47 -10.12
C ALA A 198 2.69 8.16 -9.61
N CYS A 199 2.08 9.01 -10.44
CA CYS A 199 0.74 9.55 -10.15
C CYS A 199 0.64 10.34 -8.82
N GLY A 200 1.76 10.92 -8.36
CA GLY A 200 1.86 11.65 -7.08
C GLY A 200 2.08 10.77 -5.85
N LEU A 201 2.23 9.45 -6.03
CA LEU A 201 2.48 8.47 -4.97
C LEU A 201 3.87 7.86 -5.12
N GLY A 202 4.54 7.65 -3.99
CA GLY A 202 5.79 6.88 -3.95
C GLY A 202 5.48 5.40 -4.20
N VAL A 203 6.10 4.83 -5.22
CA VAL A 203 5.99 3.42 -5.57
C VAL A 203 7.31 2.72 -5.24
N GLU A 204 7.19 1.55 -4.62
CA GLU A 204 8.30 0.70 -4.26
C GLU A 204 8.06 -0.72 -4.78
N GLY A 205 9.10 -1.30 -5.38
CA GLY A 205 9.12 -2.69 -5.80
C GLY A 205 10.52 -3.27 -5.73
N THR A 206 10.66 -4.47 -6.27
CA THR A 206 11.95 -5.16 -6.35
C THR A 206 12.37 -5.30 -7.81
N GLY A 207 13.67 -5.35 -8.05
CA GLY A 207 14.23 -5.75 -9.33
C GLY A 207 15.43 -6.67 -9.12
N TRP A 208 15.95 -7.19 -10.21
CA TRP A 208 17.18 -7.96 -10.19
C TRP A 208 18.04 -7.68 -11.41
N VAL A 209 19.35 -7.78 -11.25
CA VAL A 209 20.32 -7.52 -12.32
C VAL A 209 20.22 -8.64 -13.35
N GLY A 210 19.70 -8.32 -14.54
CA GLY A 210 19.55 -9.25 -15.65
C GLY A 210 20.67 -9.17 -16.68
N GLY A 211 21.52 -8.15 -16.58
CA GLY A 211 22.66 -7.95 -17.47
C GLY A 211 23.49 -6.76 -17.03
N ARG A 212 24.59 -6.49 -17.74
CA ARG A 212 25.46 -5.34 -17.42
C ARG A 212 24.69 -4.03 -17.56
N GLY A 213 24.52 -3.30 -16.45
CA GLY A 213 23.73 -2.07 -16.40
C GLY A 213 22.23 -2.26 -16.64
N LEU A 214 21.70 -3.49 -16.54
CA LEU A 214 20.29 -3.80 -16.80
C LEU A 214 19.63 -4.48 -15.59
N VAL A 215 18.49 -3.94 -15.17
CA VAL A 215 17.67 -4.46 -14.07
C VAL A 215 16.30 -4.86 -14.62
N VAL A 216 15.86 -6.07 -14.31
CA VAL A 216 14.52 -6.57 -14.62
C VAL A 216 13.61 -6.30 -13.43
N THR A 217 12.41 -5.79 -13.67
CA THR A 217 11.37 -5.59 -12.66
C THR A 217 9.98 -5.80 -13.28
N ALA A 218 8.93 -5.70 -12.49
CA ALA A 218 7.56 -5.73 -12.99
C ALA A 218 7.19 -4.40 -13.67
N ALA A 219 6.39 -4.44 -14.74
CA ALA A 219 6.03 -3.23 -15.48
C ALA A 219 5.21 -2.26 -14.63
N HIS A 220 4.26 -2.76 -13.83
CA HIS A 220 3.45 -1.91 -12.96
C HIS A 220 4.26 -1.17 -11.89
N VAL A 221 5.44 -1.68 -11.49
CA VAL A 221 6.33 -1.02 -10.51
C VAL A 221 6.85 0.31 -11.07
N VAL A 222 6.98 0.45 -12.39
CA VAL A 222 7.57 1.64 -13.03
C VAL A 222 6.61 2.39 -13.95
N ALA A 223 5.37 1.92 -14.06
CA ALA A 223 4.34 2.52 -14.91
C ALA A 223 4.08 3.98 -14.52
N GLY A 224 4.18 4.90 -15.49
CA GLY A 224 3.97 6.33 -15.25
C GLY A 224 5.06 7.04 -14.44
N GLN A 225 6.19 6.41 -14.16
CA GLN A 225 7.33 7.04 -13.48
C GLN A 225 8.24 7.81 -14.44
N HIS A 226 8.87 8.86 -13.92
CA HIS A 226 9.90 9.65 -14.62
C HIS A 226 11.20 9.86 -13.81
N ASP A 227 11.18 9.46 -12.55
CA ASP A 227 12.21 9.65 -11.54
C ASP A 227 12.69 8.33 -10.94
N THR A 228 12.62 7.23 -11.72
CA THR A 228 12.97 5.89 -11.25
C THR A 228 14.42 5.82 -10.73
N LEU A 229 14.56 5.28 -9.53
CA LEU A 229 15.82 4.99 -8.85
C LEU A 229 15.91 3.50 -8.54
N VAL A 230 17.13 2.98 -8.59
CA VAL A 230 17.47 1.64 -8.14
C VAL A 230 18.37 1.76 -6.92
N GLU A 231 17.94 1.21 -5.80
CA GLU A 231 18.70 1.17 -4.55
C GLU A 231 19.34 -0.22 -4.37
N LEU A 232 20.66 -0.22 -4.21
CA LEU A 232 21.48 -1.40 -3.97
C LEU A 232 21.40 -1.85 -2.50
N VAL A 233 21.93 -3.04 -2.21
CA VAL A 233 21.90 -3.62 -0.85
C VAL A 233 22.69 -2.79 0.17
N ASP A 234 23.72 -2.06 -0.28
CA ASP A 234 24.51 -1.13 0.54
C ASP A 234 23.84 0.25 0.72
N GLY A 235 22.69 0.48 0.10
CA GLY A 235 21.93 1.73 0.15
C GLY A 235 22.30 2.75 -0.92
N GLU A 236 23.26 2.46 -1.81
CA GLU A 236 23.56 3.33 -2.94
C GLU A 236 22.34 3.43 -3.87
N ARG A 237 22.04 4.64 -4.36
CA ARG A 237 20.91 4.92 -5.25
C ARG A 237 21.39 5.38 -6.60
N LEU A 238 21.04 4.61 -7.63
CA LEU A 238 21.40 4.86 -9.01
C LEU A 238 20.17 5.27 -9.81
N ARG A 239 20.34 6.22 -10.74
CA ARG A 239 19.25 6.63 -11.62
C ARG A 239 19.01 5.55 -12.67
N ALA A 240 17.73 5.28 -12.93
CA ALA A 240 17.32 4.28 -13.88
C ALA A 240 16.37 4.87 -14.93
N SER A 241 16.42 4.32 -16.14
CA SER A 241 15.49 4.66 -17.22
C SER A 241 14.96 3.38 -17.85
N ALA A 242 13.69 3.36 -18.25
CA ALA A 242 13.12 2.19 -18.91
C ALA A 242 13.76 2.00 -20.29
N ALA A 243 14.34 0.82 -20.52
CA ALA A 243 14.91 0.38 -21.79
C ALA A 243 13.99 -0.59 -22.54
N ALA A 244 13.13 -1.32 -21.82
CA ALA A 244 12.01 -2.06 -22.38
C ALA A 244 10.82 -2.02 -21.41
N PHE A 245 9.61 -1.96 -21.94
CA PHE A 245 8.37 -1.92 -21.17
C PHE A 245 7.30 -2.76 -21.87
N ASP A 246 7.01 -3.93 -21.31
CA ASP A 246 6.02 -4.88 -21.81
C ASP A 246 4.87 -4.97 -20.82
N ARG A 247 3.91 -4.06 -20.98
CA ARG A 247 2.64 -4.06 -20.22
C ARG A 247 1.87 -5.37 -20.43
N GLY A 248 2.01 -5.98 -21.61
CA GLY A 248 1.35 -7.22 -22.01
C GLY A 248 1.90 -8.45 -21.33
N ASN A 249 3.07 -8.40 -20.67
CA ASN A 249 3.60 -9.48 -19.82
C ASN A 249 3.97 -9.01 -18.40
N ASP A 250 3.66 -7.77 -18.06
CA ASP A 250 4.00 -7.12 -16.79
C ASP A 250 5.50 -7.16 -16.47
N ILE A 251 6.35 -6.94 -17.48
CA ILE A 251 7.81 -6.84 -17.32
C ILE A 251 8.33 -5.51 -17.83
N ALA A 252 9.26 -4.93 -17.08
CA ALA A 252 10.09 -3.84 -17.54
C ALA A 252 11.57 -4.18 -17.37
N VAL A 253 12.39 -3.65 -18.29
CA VAL A 253 13.85 -3.66 -18.18
C VAL A 253 14.30 -2.22 -18.02
N LEU A 254 15.01 -1.96 -16.93
CA LEU A 254 15.60 -0.68 -16.60
C LEU A 254 17.08 -0.68 -16.97
N ARG A 255 17.54 0.40 -17.59
CA ARG A 255 18.96 0.73 -17.72
C ARG A 255 19.37 1.56 -16.52
N VAL A 256 20.43 1.13 -15.85
CA VAL A 256 20.95 1.76 -14.64
C VAL A 256 22.39 2.19 -14.92
N ASP A 257 22.60 3.50 -14.97
CA ASP A 257 23.94 4.05 -15.20
C ASP A 257 24.78 3.89 -13.93
N GLY A 258 26.02 3.42 -14.07
CA GLY A 258 26.93 3.19 -12.94
C GLY A 258 26.74 1.86 -12.19
N LEU A 259 25.82 1.00 -12.64
CA LEU A 259 25.62 -0.32 -12.03
C LEU A 259 26.75 -1.29 -12.45
N ASP A 260 27.69 -1.56 -11.53
CA ASP A 260 28.81 -2.50 -11.72
C ASP A 260 28.51 -3.93 -11.22
N ALA A 261 27.23 -4.24 -10.97
CA ALA A 261 26.80 -5.57 -10.58
C ALA A 261 26.66 -6.49 -11.80
N THR A 262 27.18 -7.72 -11.70
CA THR A 262 26.96 -8.77 -12.70
C THR A 262 25.82 -9.69 -12.26
N GLY A 263 24.79 -9.78 -13.09
CA GLY A 263 23.65 -10.68 -12.90
C GLY A 263 23.90 -12.06 -13.51
N ARG A 264 23.37 -13.13 -12.89
CA ARG A 264 23.38 -14.50 -13.46
C ARG A 264 21.96 -14.95 -13.79
N ILE A 265 21.74 -15.35 -15.04
CA ILE A 265 20.46 -15.92 -15.51
C ILE A 265 20.53 -17.45 -15.48
N GLY A 266 19.43 -18.09 -15.06
CA GLY A 266 19.24 -19.54 -15.05
C GLY A 266 19.05 -20.20 -16.43
N PRO A 267 19.02 -21.54 -16.54
CA PRO A 267 18.70 -22.22 -17.79
C PRO A 267 17.18 -22.31 -17.96
N THR A 268 16.71 -22.49 -19.17
CA THR A 268 15.29 -22.68 -19.46
C THR A 268 14.80 -24.06 -19.00
N GLN A 269 13.66 -24.12 -18.31
CA GLN A 269 12.81 -25.33 -18.29
C GLN A 269 11.42 -25.00 -18.82
N VAL A 270 10.96 -25.80 -19.78
CA VAL A 270 9.67 -25.64 -20.46
C VAL A 270 8.63 -26.55 -19.79
N ARG A 271 7.52 -25.99 -19.30
CA ARG A 271 6.33 -26.72 -18.82
C ARG A 271 5.07 -26.06 -19.38
N LEU A 272 4.16 -26.88 -19.88
CA LEU A 272 2.89 -26.51 -20.52
C LEU A 272 1.79 -26.29 -19.45
N THR A 273 1.06 -25.17 -19.48
CA THR A 273 -0.12 -24.93 -18.59
C THR A 273 -1.11 -23.90 -19.19
N GLN A 274 -2.38 -23.92 -18.77
CA GLN A 274 -3.53 -23.13 -19.29
C GLN A 274 -4.00 -22.00 -18.33
N ASP A 275 -4.84 -21.06 -18.80
CA ASP A 275 -5.14 -19.75 -18.18
C ASP A 275 -6.20 -19.72 -17.05
N ALA A 276 -6.23 -18.62 -16.29
CA ALA A 276 -7.01 -18.42 -15.06
C ALA A 276 -8.24 -17.46 -15.14
N TYR A 277 -8.64 -16.88 -16.29
CA TYR A 277 -9.69 -15.82 -16.33
C TYR A 277 -10.73 -15.82 -17.47
N GLY A 278 -10.76 -16.82 -18.35
CA GLY A 278 -12.03 -17.20 -19.01
C GLY A 278 -12.77 -16.13 -19.83
N THR A 279 -12.10 -15.13 -20.40
CA THR A 279 -12.72 -14.15 -21.31
C THR A 279 -11.91 -13.96 -22.59
N GLY A 280 -11.97 -14.95 -23.48
CA GLY A 280 -11.37 -14.90 -24.82
C GLY A 280 -9.83 -15.00 -24.84
N HIS A 281 -9.32 -15.69 -25.85
CA HIS A 281 -7.96 -16.25 -25.83
C HIS A 281 -6.85 -15.22 -26.08
N VAL A 282 -6.08 -14.91 -25.03
CA VAL A 282 -4.68 -14.45 -25.17
C VAL A 282 -3.80 -15.40 -24.37
N PHE A 283 -2.99 -16.21 -25.05
CA PHE A 283 -2.03 -17.11 -24.41
C PHE A 283 -0.93 -16.28 -23.74
N ARG A 284 -0.81 -16.36 -22.41
CA ARG A 284 0.32 -15.79 -21.65
C ARG A 284 0.98 -16.90 -20.84
N GLU A 285 2.29 -17.05 -21.03
CA GLU A 285 3.09 -18.02 -20.29
C GLU A 285 3.33 -17.47 -18.88
N LEU A 286 2.92 -18.19 -17.84
CA LEU A 286 3.13 -17.82 -16.43
C LEU A 286 3.70 -19.02 -15.66
N THR A 287 4.70 -18.79 -14.81
CA THR A 287 5.28 -19.80 -13.92
C THR A 287 4.65 -19.66 -12.54
N SER A 288 3.98 -20.70 -12.07
CA SER A 288 3.46 -20.74 -10.71
C SER A 288 4.54 -21.05 -9.69
N LEU A 289 4.47 -20.40 -8.52
CA LEU A 289 5.40 -20.62 -7.41
C LEU A 289 4.66 -20.77 -6.07
N ARG A 290 5.24 -21.54 -5.16
CA ARG A 290 4.74 -21.73 -3.79
C ARG A 290 5.61 -20.97 -2.80
N GLY A 291 4.98 -20.15 -1.96
CA GLY A 291 5.69 -19.29 -1.02
C GLY A 291 4.85 -18.08 -0.58
N ARG A 292 5.31 -17.35 0.44
CA ARG A 292 4.65 -16.13 0.90
C ARG A 292 5.03 -14.96 -0.01
N VAL A 293 4.14 -14.59 -0.94
CA VAL A 293 4.27 -13.39 -1.78
C VAL A 293 3.49 -12.24 -1.14
N GLN A 294 4.11 -11.07 -1.04
CA GLN A 294 3.55 -9.86 -0.43
C GLN A 294 3.81 -8.63 -1.31
N HIS A 295 3.09 -7.53 -1.03
CA HIS A 295 3.41 -6.22 -1.59
C HIS A 295 4.90 -5.90 -1.43
N GLY A 296 5.53 -5.37 -2.48
CA GLY A 296 6.97 -5.12 -2.56
C GLY A 296 7.77 -6.25 -3.22
N ASN A 297 7.26 -7.49 -3.27
CA ASN A 297 7.93 -8.61 -3.95
C ASN A 297 7.76 -8.59 -5.49
N SER A 298 6.96 -7.67 -6.04
CA SER A 298 6.82 -7.51 -7.49
C SER A 298 8.17 -7.22 -8.13
N GLY A 299 8.51 -7.97 -9.16
CA GLY A 299 9.80 -7.89 -9.85
C GLY A 299 10.92 -8.68 -9.18
N SER A 300 10.69 -9.35 -8.04
CA SER A 300 11.70 -10.23 -7.41
C SER A 300 11.98 -11.48 -8.25
N PRO A 301 13.23 -11.98 -8.30
CA PRO A 301 13.53 -13.27 -8.89
C PRO A 301 13.17 -14.41 -7.91
N ALA A 302 12.52 -15.45 -8.41
CA ALA A 302 12.50 -16.76 -7.77
C ALA A 302 13.71 -17.56 -8.26
N VAL A 303 14.50 -18.11 -7.34
CA VAL A 303 15.76 -18.80 -7.66
C VAL A 303 15.78 -20.24 -7.19
N ASP A 304 16.49 -21.10 -7.93
CA ASP A 304 16.75 -22.50 -7.54
C ASP A 304 17.91 -22.62 -6.54
N GLY A 305 18.25 -23.85 -6.13
CA GLY A 305 19.37 -24.12 -5.22
C GLY A 305 20.76 -23.82 -5.79
N ASN A 306 20.85 -23.54 -7.09
CA ASN A 306 22.06 -23.10 -7.77
C ASN A 306 22.10 -21.56 -7.94
N GLY A 307 21.13 -20.83 -7.36
CA GLY A 307 21.02 -19.38 -7.47
C GLY A 307 20.58 -18.91 -8.86
N ARG A 308 19.96 -19.79 -9.65
CA ARG A 308 19.52 -19.52 -11.02
C ARG A 308 18.08 -19.02 -10.99
N VAL A 309 17.80 -17.94 -11.72
CA VAL A 309 16.44 -17.38 -11.81
C VAL A 309 15.54 -18.33 -12.61
N GLU A 310 14.44 -18.76 -12.00
CA GLU A 310 13.41 -19.62 -12.60
C GLU A 310 12.20 -18.80 -13.08
N THR A 311 11.88 -17.71 -12.38
CA THR A 311 10.79 -16.79 -12.77
C THR A 311 10.89 -15.44 -12.06
N THR A 312 10.26 -14.40 -12.61
CA THR A 312 10.14 -13.07 -11.99
C THR A 312 8.74 -12.89 -11.39
N VAL A 313 8.60 -12.73 -10.08
CA VAL A 313 7.32 -12.61 -9.38
C VAL A 313 6.55 -11.39 -9.86
N PHE A 314 5.25 -11.53 -10.16
CA PHE A 314 4.39 -10.39 -10.53
C PHE A 314 3.06 -10.34 -9.76
N ALA A 315 2.53 -11.48 -9.30
CA ALA A 315 1.23 -11.55 -8.63
C ALA A 315 1.18 -12.58 -7.50
N SER A 316 0.21 -12.42 -6.61
CA SER A 316 -0.13 -13.39 -5.55
C SER A 316 -1.47 -14.05 -5.85
N LEU A 317 -1.64 -15.26 -5.32
CA LEU A 317 -2.91 -15.99 -5.38
C LEU A 317 -3.79 -15.62 -4.19
N VAL A 318 -5.06 -15.29 -4.47
CA VAL A 318 -6.04 -14.97 -3.43
C VAL A 318 -6.39 -16.23 -2.63
N GLY A 319 -6.33 -16.14 -1.31
CA GLY A 319 -6.78 -17.21 -0.41
C GLY A 319 -5.79 -18.37 -0.25
N ALA A 320 -4.56 -18.26 -0.76
CA ALA A 320 -3.58 -19.33 -0.67
C ALA A 320 -2.12 -18.86 -0.58
N LEU A 321 -1.23 -19.75 -0.10
CA LEU A 321 0.22 -19.50 -0.02
C LEU A 321 0.88 -19.83 -1.37
N GLY A 322 0.75 -18.92 -2.33
CA GLY A 322 1.37 -19.05 -3.65
C GLY A 322 1.34 -17.75 -4.44
N GLY A 323 2.04 -17.74 -5.56
CA GLY A 323 2.07 -16.61 -6.48
C GLY A 323 2.32 -17.06 -7.91
N LEU A 324 2.36 -16.06 -8.78
CA LEU A 324 2.64 -16.23 -10.20
C LEU A 324 3.84 -15.36 -10.57
N GLY A 325 4.65 -15.89 -11.46
CA GLY A 325 5.81 -15.21 -12.00
C GLY A 325 5.84 -15.27 -13.52
N VAL A 326 6.56 -14.34 -14.12
CA VAL A 326 6.80 -14.27 -15.54
C VAL A 326 7.94 -15.23 -15.90
N PRO A 327 7.78 -16.11 -16.91
CA PRO A 327 8.80 -17.07 -17.30
C PRO A 327 10.07 -16.38 -17.81
N THR A 328 11.19 -17.06 -17.61
CA THR A 328 12.51 -16.57 -18.07
C THR A 328 12.57 -16.37 -19.58
N SER A 329 11.82 -17.15 -20.38
CA SER A 329 11.69 -16.97 -21.82
C SER A 329 11.24 -15.56 -22.20
N ILE A 330 10.22 -15.03 -21.52
CA ILE A 330 9.68 -13.69 -21.74
C ILE A 330 10.67 -12.62 -21.30
N VAL A 331 11.31 -12.83 -20.16
CA VAL A 331 12.32 -11.90 -19.62
C VAL A 331 13.52 -11.80 -20.57
N SER A 332 14.03 -12.92 -21.08
CA SER A 332 15.15 -12.96 -22.02
C SER A 332 14.86 -12.19 -23.31
N ARG A 333 13.63 -12.29 -23.85
CA ARG A 333 13.22 -11.51 -25.03
C ARG A 333 13.24 -10.00 -24.76
N ASN A 334 12.72 -9.58 -23.60
CA ASN A 334 12.72 -8.17 -23.20
C ASN A 334 14.13 -7.63 -22.95
N LEU A 335 15.01 -8.43 -22.34
CA LEU A 335 16.43 -8.10 -22.17
C LEU A 335 17.14 -7.92 -23.51
N ALA A 336 16.88 -8.79 -24.48
CA ALA A 336 17.45 -8.67 -25.82
C ALA A 336 16.99 -7.38 -26.52
N SER A 337 15.70 -7.04 -26.41
CA SER A 337 15.17 -5.78 -26.95
C SER A 337 15.79 -4.54 -26.29
N ALA A 338 16.08 -4.61 -24.99
CA ALA A 338 16.67 -3.51 -24.23
C ALA A 338 18.14 -3.21 -24.59
N GLN A 339 18.82 -4.09 -25.33
CA GLN A 339 20.22 -3.87 -25.74
C GLN A 339 20.35 -2.78 -26.82
N GLY A 340 19.27 -2.42 -27.52
CA GLY A 340 19.25 -1.42 -28.60
C GLY A 340 19.45 0.05 -28.18
N GLY A 341 19.69 0.33 -26.89
CA GLY A 341 20.17 1.63 -26.40
C GLY A 341 19.13 2.75 -26.19
N GLY A 342 17.91 2.62 -26.70
CA GLY A 342 16.86 3.63 -26.52
C GLY A 342 16.19 3.60 -25.14
N THR A 343 15.74 4.77 -24.66
CA THR A 343 14.78 4.88 -23.56
C THR A 343 13.37 4.75 -24.10
N VAL A 344 12.50 4.04 -23.37
CA VAL A 344 11.09 3.85 -23.74
C VAL A 344 10.17 4.50 -22.71
N SER A 345 8.98 4.91 -23.13
CA SER A 345 7.96 5.41 -22.20
C SER A 345 7.41 4.27 -21.34
N THR A 346 7.19 4.55 -20.07
CA THR A 346 6.51 3.66 -19.10
C THR A 346 4.98 3.78 -19.16
N GLY A 347 4.45 4.50 -20.17
CA GLY A 347 3.02 4.64 -20.41
C GLY A 347 2.28 5.42 -19.31
N SER A 348 0.97 5.22 -19.25
CA SER A 348 0.09 5.81 -18.23
C SER A 348 0.23 5.09 -16.88
N CYS A 349 -0.18 5.77 -15.82
CA CYS A 349 -0.42 5.18 -14.50
C CYS A 349 -1.12 3.81 -14.59
N ALA A 350 -0.67 2.87 -13.75
CA ALA A 350 -1.46 1.67 -13.47
C ALA A 350 -2.78 2.09 -12.81
N PRO A 351 -3.92 1.46 -13.16
CA PRO A 351 -5.25 1.83 -12.66
C PRO A 351 -5.50 1.44 -11.20
#